data_AF-A0A804LBL5-F1
#
_entry.id   AF-A0A804LBL5-F1
#
_cell.length_a   1.000
_cell.length_b   1.000
_cell.length_c   1.000
_cell.angle_alpha   90.00
_cell.angle_beta   90.00
_cell.angle_gamma   90.00
#
_symmetry.space_group_name_H-M   'P 1'
#
loop_
_entity.id
_entity.type
_entity.pdbx_description
1 polymer ?
#
loop_
_entity_poly.entity_id
_entity_poly.type
_entity_poly.pdbx_seq_one_letter_code
_entity_poly.pdbx_strand_id
1 'polypeptide(L)' 'MRLWYAWQLELPDGMLLRGVTLLAIKPSEEWTTGAVDGFLVHLDGCKVSDAFEEPYRTAAKMLMNKRTYCIEMNSF' A
#
# COMPACT_ATOMS: atom_id res chain seq x y z
N MET A 1 -0.78 8.61 -8.12
CA MET A 1 -1.10 8.23 -6.71
C MET A 1 -1.47 6.76 -6.67
N ARG A 2 -1.33 6.05 -5.53
CA ARG A 2 -1.71 4.63 -5.41
C ARG A 2 -2.67 4.42 -4.23
N LEU A 3 -3.75 3.69 -4.47
CA LEU A 3 -4.78 3.36 -3.49
C LEU A 3 -4.92 1.84 -3.38
N TRP A 4 -4.90 1.31 -2.15
CA TRP A 4 -5.24 -0.07 -1.83
C TRP A 4 -6.46 -0.12 -0.93
N TYR A 5 -7.39 -1.02 -1.20
CA TYR A 5 -8.64 -1.16 -0.45
C TYR A 5 -8.94 -2.63 -0.12
N ALA A 6 -9.40 -2.86 1.11
CA ALA A 6 -10.02 -4.12 1.52
C ALA A 6 -11.28 -3.85 2.36
N TRP A 7 -12.40 -4.47 1.96
CA TRP A 7 -13.65 -4.44 2.74
C TRP A 7 -13.45 -4.93 4.18
N GLN A 8 -12.61 -5.95 4.35
CA GLN A 8 -12.30 -6.57 5.63
C GLN A 8 -10.87 -7.11 5.63
N LEU A 9 -10.13 -6.85 6.70
CA LEU A 9 -8.75 -7.28 6.89
C LEU A 9 -8.57 -7.81 8.32
N GLU A 10 -8.31 -9.09 8.43
CA GLU A 10 -7.99 -9.75 9.69
C GLU A 10 -6.47 -9.71 9.92
N LEU A 11 -6.07 -9.29 11.12
CA LEU A 11 -4.68 -9.20 11.53
C LEU A 11 -4.27 -10.45 12.32
N PRO A 12 -2.95 -10.77 12.40
CA PRO A 12 -2.47 -11.96 13.10
C PRO A 12 -2.85 -12.04 14.59
N ASP A 13 -3.11 -10.90 15.22
CA ASP A 13 -3.54 -10.81 16.63
C ASP A 13 -5.07 -11.02 16.81
N GLY A 14 -5.76 -11.48 15.77
CA GLY A 14 -7.22 -11.70 15.78
C GLY A 14 -8.05 -10.42 15.63
N MET A 15 -7.41 -9.25 15.52
CA MET A 15 -8.13 -7.99 15.30
C MET A 15 -8.67 -7.89 13.87
N LEU A 16 -9.93 -7.47 13.75
CA LEU A 16 -10.61 -7.33 12.47
C LEU A 16 -10.83 -5.87 12.10
N LEU A 17 -10.19 -5.42 11.02
CA LEU A 17 -10.38 -4.09 10.45
C LEU A 17 -11.40 -4.14 9.31
N ARG A 18 -12.33 -3.18 9.27
CA ARG A 18 -13.35 -3.05 8.20
C ARG A 18 -13.11 -1.76 7.42
N GLY A 19 -13.34 -1.80 6.11
CA GLY A 19 -13.22 -0.65 5.21
C GLY A 19 -11.81 -0.06 5.14
N VAL A 20 -10.78 -0.91 5.13
CA VAL A 20 -9.39 -0.45 5.25
C VAL A 20 -8.91 0.10 3.92
N THR A 21 -8.39 1.32 3.96
CA THR A 21 -7.90 2.05 2.80
C THR A 21 -6.50 2.55 3.07
N LEU A 22 -5.56 2.27 2.17
CA LEU A 22 -4.19 2.78 2.20
C LEU A 22 -3.96 3.64 0.96
N LEU A 23 -3.61 4.91 1.15
CA LEU A 23 -3.33 5.86 0.06
C LEU A 23 -1.87 6.30 0.15
N ALA A 24 -1.11 6.09 -0.94
CA ALA A 24 0.24 6.59 -1.09
C ALA A 24 0.28 7.67 -2.19
N ILE A 25 0.76 8.85 -1.82
CA ILE A 25 0.96 9.99 -2.72
C ILE A 25 2.47 10.27 -2.80
N LYS A 26 3.05 10.09 -3.98
CA LYS A 26 4.40 10.58 -4.29
C LYS A 26 4.25 11.86 -5.12
N PRO A 27 4.78 13.02 -4.68
CA PRO A 27 4.85 14.21 -5.52
C PRO A 27 5.70 13.94 -6.78
N SER A 28 5.35 14.57 -7.90
CA SER A 28 5.94 14.30 -9.21
C SER A 28 7.42 14.69 -9.27
N GLU A 29 8.29 13.73 -8.98
CA GLU A 29 9.67 13.71 -9.46
C GLU A 29 9.97 12.24 -9.81
N GLU A 30 9.97 12.00 -11.12
CA GLU A 30 10.39 10.79 -11.83
C GLU A 30 9.85 9.44 -11.30
N TRP A 31 8.82 8.90 -11.97
CA TRP A 31 8.66 7.45 -12.01
C TRP A 31 9.66 6.95 -13.03
N THR A 32 10.87 6.57 -12.60
CA THR A 32 11.80 5.88 -13.47
C THR A 32 11.15 4.54 -13.83
N THR A 33 10.57 4.51 -15.03
CA THR A 33 9.94 3.35 -15.64
C THR A 33 10.96 2.23 -15.73
N GLY A 34 10.85 1.24 -14.85
CA GLY A 34 11.72 0.07 -14.82
C GLY A 34 10.99 -1.14 -14.25
N ALA A 35 10.49 -1.99 -15.15
CA ALA A 35 10.16 -3.41 -14.99
C ALA A 35 9.19 -3.77 -13.85
N VAL A 36 7.89 -3.95 -14.09
CA VAL A 36 7.28 -5.13 -14.76
C VAL A 36 7.88 -6.45 -14.25
N ASP A 37 7.06 -7.17 -13.48
CA ASP A 37 7.25 -8.56 -13.01
C ASP A 37 8.07 -8.81 -11.72
N GLY A 38 7.72 -8.12 -10.62
CA GLY A 38 8.37 -8.36 -9.32
C GLY A 38 7.78 -7.70 -8.08
N PHE A 39 6.45 -7.62 -7.99
CA PHE A 39 5.60 -7.46 -6.80
C PHE A 39 5.84 -6.40 -5.69
N LEU A 40 7.00 -5.79 -5.43
CA LEU A 40 7.10 -4.89 -4.25
C LEU A 40 8.29 -3.94 -4.18
N VAL A 41 9.17 -3.93 -5.18
CA VAL A 41 10.47 -3.29 -5.03
C VAL A 41 10.34 -1.79 -5.27
N HIS A 42 10.57 -1.03 -4.18
CA HIS A 42 10.99 0.36 -4.19
C HIS A 42 9.97 1.37 -4.74
N LEU A 43 9.02 1.76 -3.88
CA LEU A 43 8.77 3.19 -3.72
C LEU A 43 9.97 3.80 -2.97
N ASP A 44 11.09 3.89 -3.69
CA ASP A 44 12.30 4.66 -3.43
C ASP A 44 12.73 4.88 -1.95
N GLY A 45 13.15 3.80 -1.29
CA GLY A 45 13.92 3.89 -0.04
C GLY A 45 13.12 4.05 1.27
N CYS A 46 11.85 4.45 1.21
CA CYS A 46 10.98 4.51 2.39
C CYS A 46 9.84 3.49 2.25
N LYS A 47 9.93 2.36 2.95
CA LYS A 47 8.80 1.42 3.04
C LYS A 47 7.63 2.18 3.66
N VAL A 48 6.59 2.47 2.88
CA VAL A 48 5.33 3.10 3.34
C VAL A 48 4.80 2.42 4.62
N SER A 49 5.01 1.11 4.77
CA SER A 49 4.65 0.38 6.00
C SER A 49 5.45 0.76 7.24
N ASP A 50 6.71 1.18 7.12
CA ASP A 50 7.56 1.59 8.24
C ASP A 50 7.19 2.97 8.81
N ALA A 51 6.33 3.73 8.12
CA ALA A 51 5.75 4.97 8.63
C ALA A 51 4.65 4.72 9.69
N PHE A 52 4.21 3.47 9.85
CA PHE A 52 3.18 3.09 10.80
C PHE A 52 3.77 2.28 11.96
N GLU A 53 3.12 2.33 13.11
CA GLU A 53 3.38 1.43 14.23
C GLU A 53 2.45 0.21 14.16
N GLU A 54 2.77 -0.85 14.92
CA GLU A 54 1.84 -1.96 15.09
C GLU A 54 0.54 -1.47 15.78
N PRO A 55 -0.64 -1.93 15.34
CA PRO A 55 -0.89 -3.02 14.38
C PRO A 55 -1.03 -2.56 12.92
N TYR A 56 -0.92 -1.25 12.67
CA TYR A 56 -1.17 -0.64 11.35
C TYR A 56 -0.05 -0.90 10.34
N ARG A 57 1.20 -1.06 10.81
CA ARG A 57 2.33 -1.51 9.97
C ARG A 57 2.03 -2.87 9.36
N THR A 58 1.57 -3.83 10.17
CA THR A 58 1.11 -5.13 9.68
C THR A 58 -0.07 -4.99 8.71
N ALA A 59 -1.08 -4.17 9.04
CA ALA A 59 -2.21 -3.92 8.14
C ALA A 59 -1.77 -3.36 6.77
N ALA A 60 -0.85 -2.39 6.75
CA ALA A 60 -0.33 -1.79 5.52
C ALA A 60 0.42 -2.82 4.67
N LYS A 61 1.28 -3.65 5.27
CA LYS A 61 1.97 -4.75 4.56
C LYS A 61 0.98 -5.74 3.96
N MET A 62 -0.05 -6.12 4.71
CA MET A 62 -1.07 -7.06 4.25
C MET A 62 -1.93 -6.48 3.11
N LEU A 63 -2.24 -5.17 3.15
CA LEU A 63 -2.94 -4.49 2.06
C LEU A 63 -2.10 -4.46 0.79
N MET A 64 -0.83 -4.09 0.89
CA MET A 64 0.10 -4.03 -0.26
C MET A 64 0.40 -5.42 -0.86
N ASN A 65 0.41 -6.48 -0.03
CA ASN A 65 0.67 -7.86 -0.46
C ASN A 65 -0.55 -8.60 -1.01
N LYS A 66 -1.77 -8.19 -0.64
CA LYS A 66 -2.96 -8.68 -1.34
C LYS A 66 -3.00 -7.95 -2.68
N ARG A 67 -3.39 -8.63 -3.77
CA ARG A 67 -3.71 -8.02 -5.08
C ARG A 67 -4.95 -7.13 -4.97
N THR A 68 -4.94 -6.19 -4.02
CA THR A 68 -6.00 -5.23 -3.77
C THR A 68 -5.94 -4.19 -4.88
N TYR A 69 -7.12 -3.82 -5.37
CA TYR A 69 -7.32 -2.99 -6.54
C TYR A 69 -6.48 -1.71 -6.45
N CYS A 70 -5.35 -1.68 -7.17
CA CYS A 70 -4.51 -0.51 -7.29
C CYS A 70 -5.16 0.43 -8.31
N ILE A 71 -5.94 1.40 -7.84
CA ILE A 71 -6.49 2.44 -8.70
C ILE A 71 -5.42 3.53 -8.82
N GLU A 72 -4.90 3.71 -10.02
CA GLU A 72 -4.11 4.88 -10.36
C GLU A 72 -5.07 6.06 -10.54
N MET A 73 -5.06 6.98 -9.56
CA MET A 73 -5.75 8.26 -9.71
C MET A 73 -4.89 9.17 -10.57
N ASN A 74 -5.37 9.49 -11.76
CA ASN A 74 -4.87 10.60 -12.57
C ASN A 74 -5.21 11.90 -11.84
N SER A 75 -4.23 12.78 -11.64
CA SER A 75 -4.50 14.12 -11.12
C SER A 75 -5.32 14.90 -12.14
N PHE A 76 -6.39 15.56 -11.67
CA PHE A 76 -7.04 16.62 -12.42
C PHE A 76 -6.12 17.82 -12.58
#